data_AF-A0A8T0PUV7-F1
#
_entry.id   AF-A0A8T0PUV7-F1
#
_cell.length_a   1.000
_cell.length_b   1.000
_cell.length_c   1.000
_cell.angle_alpha   90.00
_cell.angle_beta   90.00
_cell.angle_gamma   90.00
#
_symmetry.space_group_name_H-M   'P 1'
#
loop_
_entity.id
_entity.type
_entity.pdbx_description
1 polymer ?
#
loop_
_entity_poly.entity_id
_entity_poly.type
_entity_poly.pdbx_seq_one_letter_code
_entity_poly.pdbx_strand_id
1 'polypeptide(L)'
;MFVHGPSPIALLHAAASECRLPYASLITEIADNSTILCGVELELPQLELIGPRHEHFFWQTAYLDLNDAYEKTCLKAFSFLQLFYNLTLTNYYCDGQITYREVRNENFPTLTPDYYPSKVNYVCNGSSTLLPKRTHN
;
A
#
# COMPACT_ATOMS: atom_id res chain seq x y z
N MET A 1 -23.48 2.36 6.04
CA MET A 1 -22.72 1.11 6.19
C MET A 1 -21.36 1.36 5.59
N PHE A 2 -20.35 1.64 6.43
CA PHE A 2 -19.00 1.89 5.96
C PHE A 2 -18.41 0.55 5.53
N VAL A 3 -18.24 0.37 4.23
CA VAL A 3 -17.54 -0.78 3.71
C VAL A 3 -16.09 -0.64 4.17
N HIS A 4 -15.68 -1.41 5.17
CA HIS A 4 -14.28 -1.47 5.62
C HIS A 4 -13.44 -2.04 4.48
N GLY A 5 -13.02 -1.16 3.57
CA GLY A 5 -11.98 -1.49 2.61
C GLY A 5 -10.66 -1.81 3.33
N PRO A 6 -9.70 -2.45 2.65
CA PRO A 6 -8.38 -2.70 3.22
C PRO A 6 -7.73 -1.37 3.64
N SER A 7 -6.94 -1.42 4.72
CA SER A 7 -6.26 -0.24 5.24
C SER A 7 -5.41 0.42 4.13
N PRO A 8 -5.33 1.76 4.09
CA PRO A 8 -4.44 2.45 3.15
C PRO A 8 -2.99 1.97 3.18
N ILE A 9 -2.51 1.55 4.36
CA ILE A 9 -1.19 0.95 4.54
C ILE A 9 -1.08 -0.37 3.75
N ALA A 10 -2.08 -1.25 3.88
CA ALA A 10 -2.12 -2.49 3.11
C ALA A 10 -2.14 -2.26 1.60
N LEU A 11 -2.86 -1.23 1.16
CA LEU A 11 -2.93 -0.85 -0.26
C LEU A 11 -1.59 -0.39 -0.80
N LEU A 12 -0.89 0.43 -0.02
CA LEU A 12 0.44 0.89 -0.37
C LEU A 12 1.41 -0.29 -0.51
N HIS A 13 1.40 -1.24 0.42
CA HIS A 13 2.26 -2.43 0.33
C HIS A 13 1.94 -3.30 -0.89
N ALA A 14 0.65 -3.50 -1.20
CA ALA A 14 0.25 -4.22 -2.40
C ALA A 14 0.74 -3.51 -3.67
N ALA A 15 0.55 -2.19 -3.76
CA ALA A 15 1.03 -1.40 -4.90
C ALA A 15 2.56 -1.43 -5.03
N ALA A 16 3.29 -1.31 -3.93
CA ALA A 16 4.75 -1.40 -3.94
C ALA A 16 5.23 -2.76 -4.46
N SER A 17 4.57 -3.85 -4.07
CA SER A 17 4.84 -5.20 -4.58
C SER A 17 4.55 -5.31 -6.09
N GLU A 18 3.39 -4.83 -6.55
CA GLU A 18 3.02 -4.85 -7.98
C GLU A 18 3.96 -4.02 -8.85
N CYS A 19 4.38 -2.85 -8.36
CA CYS A 19 5.36 -1.98 -9.01
C CYS A 19 6.80 -2.48 -8.88
N ARG A 20 7.04 -3.55 -8.11
CA ARG A 20 8.37 -4.09 -7.80
C ARG A 20 9.32 -3.02 -7.26
N LEU A 21 8.82 -2.16 -6.38
CA LEU A 21 9.64 -1.10 -5.79
C LEU A 21 10.80 -1.71 -5.00
N PRO A 22 12.04 -1.22 -5.17
CA PRO A 22 13.18 -1.63 -4.34
C PRO A 22 12.96 -1.38 -2.86
N TYR A 23 12.25 -0.30 -2.52
CA TYR A 23 12.00 0.10 -1.14
C TYR A 23 10.70 0.88 -1.01
N ALA A 24 9.98 0.58 0.08
CA ALA A 24 8.79 1.32 0.51
C ALA A 24 8.68 1.18 2.03
N SER A 25 8.66 2.29 2.76
CA SER A 25 8.65 2.28 4.23
C SER A 25 7.75 3.38 4.81
N LEU A 26 7.19 3.08 5.98
CA LEU A 26 6.54 4.08 6.83
C LEU A 26 7.59 4.68 7.74
N ILE A 27 7.68 6.01 7.75
CA ILE A 27 8.68 6.73 8.55
C ILE A 27 8.00 7.73 9.46
N THR A 28 8.63 8.02 10.61
CA THR A 28 8.21 9.10 11.52
C THR A 28 9.36 10.05 11.72
N GLU A 29 9.09 11.34 11.65
CA GLU A 29 10.03 12.40 11.97
C GLU A 29 9.43 13.35 13.01
N ILE A 30 10.28 13.96 13.83
CA ILE A 30 9.88 15.05 14.74
C ILE A 30 10.49 16.33 14.18
N ALA A 31 9.64 17.24 13.71
CA ALA A 31 10.08 18.52 13.18
C ALA A 31 10.64 19.43 14.29
N ASP A 32 11.38 20.48 13.92
CA ASP A 32 12.00 21.44 14.85
C ASP A 32 11.01 22.05 15.86
N ASN A 33 9.75 22.22 15.45
CA ASN A 33 8.67 22.73 16.30
C ASN A 33 8.01 21.63 17.17
N SER A 34 8.66 20.47 17.32
CA SER A 34 8.17 19.28 18.03
C SER A 34 6.90 18.66 17.44
N THR A 35 6.52 19.02 16.21
CA THR A 35 5.39 18.37 15.52
C THR A 35 5.82 17.01 15.01
N ILE A 36 5.02 15.98 15.27
CA ILE A 36 5.24 14.65 14.72
C ILE A 36 4.76 14.61 13.27
N LEU A 37 5.63 14.18 12.37
CA LEU A 37 5.37 13.97 10.95
C LEU A 37 5.34 12.47 10.66
N CYS A 38 4.21 11.98 10.16
CA CYS A 38 4.10 10.62 9.63
C CYS A 38 4.32 10.64 8.13
N GLY A 39 5.22 9.78 7.65
CA GLY A 39 5.71 9.77 6.29
C GLY A 39 5.63 8.41 5.61
N VAL A 40 5.68 8.45 4.29
CA VAL A 40 5.95 7.30 3.43
C VAL A 40 7.16 7.66 2.57
N GLU A 41 8.14 6.78 2.57
CA GLU A 41 9.33 6.86 1.74
C GLU A 41 9.27 5.75 0.69
N LEU A 42 9.41 6.11 -0.58
CA LEU A 42 9.45 5.19 -1.70
C LEU A 42 10.75 5.36 -2.46
N GLU A 43 11.36 4.25 -2.85
CA GLU A 43 12.41 4.24 -3.86
C GLU A 43 11.82 3.65 -5.14
N LEU A 44 11.94 4.38 -6.26
CA LEU A 44 11.47 3.87 -7.55
C LEU A 44 12.56 3.06 -8.27
N PRO A 45 12.20 1.94 -8.94
CA PRO A 45 13.08 1.22 -9.84
C PRO A 45 13.66 2.16 -10.90
N GLN A 46 14.97 2.04 -11.13
CA GLN A 46 15.66 2.81 -12.16
C GLN A 46 15.22 2.32 -13.55
N LEU A 47 14.51 3.17 -14.30
CA LEU A 47 14.19 2.96 -15.71
C LEU A 47 15.42 3.36 -16.55
N GLU A 48 16.34 2.41 -16.72
CA GLU A 48 17.52 2.42 -17.60
C GLU A 48 18.56 3.56 -17.42
N LEU A 49 19.76 3.16 -16.98
CA LEU A 49 21.11 3.75 -17.18
C LEU A 49 21.39 5.25 -16.96
N ILE A 50 20.42 6.10 -16.64
CA ILE A 50 20.66 7.53 -16.47
C ILE A 50 19.97 8.03 -15.19
N GLY A 51 20.77 8.16 -14.12
CA GLY A 51 20.41 8.91 -12.91
C GLY A 51 20.44 8.11 -11.60
N PRO A 52 20.63 8.80 -10.44
CA PRO A 52 20.53 8.17 -9.13
C PRO A 52 19.10 7.66 -8.86
N ARG A 53 18.98 6.72 -7.94
CA ARG A 53 17.67 6.29 -7.39
C ARG A 53 16.95 7.51 -6.84
N HIS A 54 15.70 7.71 -7.26
CA HIS A 54 14.88 8.83 -6.78
C HIS A 54 14.05 8.35 -5.60
N GLU A 55 14.37 8.91 -4.43
CA GLU A 55 13.60 8.76 -3.20
C GLU A 55 12.44 9.77 -3.21
N HIS A 56 11.23 9.28 -2.98
CA HIS A 56 10.03 10.08 -2.90
C HIS A 56 9.49 10.04 -1.46
N PHE A 57 9.36 11.23 -0.89
CA PHE A 57 8.85 11.41 0.46
C PHE A 57 7.47 12.04 0.44
N PHE A 58 6.53 11.42 1.12
CA PHE A 58 5.21 11.96 1.38
C PHE A 58 5.08 12.17 2.87
N TRP A 59 4.57 13.32 3.29
CA TRP A 59 4.46 13.67 4.70
C TRP A 59 3.04 14.12 5.07
N GLN A 60 2.69 13.88 6.34
CA GLN A 60 1.49 14.40 6.97
C GLN A 60 1.78 14.70 8.44
N THR A 61 1.36 15.87 8.90
CA THR A 61 1.40 16.23 10.32
C THR A 61 0.40 15.38 11.09
N ALA A 62 0.86 14.79 12.19
CA ALA A 62 0.01 14.06 13.14
C ALA A 62 -0.41 15.01 14.27
N TYR A 63 -1.69 15.38 14.30
CA TYR A 63 -2.23 16.28 15.32
C TYR A 63 -2.82 15.52 16.53
N LEU A 64 -3.64 14.50 16.26
CA LEU A 64 -4.41 13.78 17.27
C LEU A 64 -4.24 12.26 17.17
N ASP A 65 -4.06 11.74 15.95
CA ASP A 65 -3.91 10.32 15.69
C ASP A 65 -2.81 10.08 14.65
N LEU A 66 -1.81 9.30 15.04
CA LEU A 66 -0.70 8.88 14.17
C LEU A 66 -1.21 7.99 13.04
N ASN A 67 -2.21 7.14 13.31
CA ASN A 67 -2.74 6.20 12.33
C ASN A 67 -3.47 6.94 11.21
N ASP A 68 -4.29 7.94 11.53
CA ASP A 68 -4.92 8.81 10.52
C ASP A 68 -3.89 9.54 9.64
N ALA A 69 -2.80 10.04 10.25
CA ALA A 69 -1.73 10.68 9.50
C ALA A 69 -1.01 9.70 8.55
N TYR A 70 -0.73 8.47 9.01
CA TYR A 70 -0.18 7.41 8.18
C TYR A 70 -1.12 7.01 7.05
N GLU A 71 -2.40 6.82 7.33
CA GLU A 71 -3.39 6.45 6.33
C GLU A 71 -3.48 7.50 5.22
N LYS A 72 -3.50 8.78 5.58
CA LYS A 72 -3.48 9.88 4.61
C LYS A 72 -2.23 9.88 3.76
N THR A 73 -1.06 9.69 4.37
CA THR A 73 0.21 9.65 3.63
C THR A 73 0.28 8.42 2.71
N CYS A 74 -0.21 7.27 3.16
CA CYS A 74 -0.29 6.06 2.34
C CYS A 74 -1.20 6.26 1.12
N LEU A 75 -2.33 6.96 1.28
CA LEU A 75 -3.20 7.30 0.15
C LEU A 75 -2.51 8.22 -0.85
N LYS A 76 -1.76 9.24 -0.39
CA LYS A 76 -0.98 10.12 -1.29
C LYS A 76 0.06 9.32 -2.08
N ALA A 77 0.83 8.49 -1.40
CA ALA A 77 1.85 7.65 -2.00
C ALA A 77 1.25 6.63 -2.99
N PHE A 78 0.13 5.99 -2.62
CA PHE A 78 -0.60 5.09 -3.49
C PHE A 78 -1.12 5.80 -4.74
N SER A 79 -1.77 6.96 -4.61
CA SER A 79 -2.25 7.72 -5.76
C SER A 79 -1.11 8.17 -6.69
N PHE A 80 0.05 8.51 -6.13
CA PHE A 80 1.24 8.75 -6.94
C PHE A 80 1.65 7.51 -7.75
N LEU A 81 1.75 6.34 -7.10
CA LEU A 81 2.07 5.09 -7.79
C LEU A 81 1.02 4.71 -8.83
N GLN A 82 -0.27 4.94 -8.56
CA GLN A 82 -1.33 4.72 -9.54
C GLN A 82 -1.12 5.53 -10.80
N LEU A 83 -0.80 6.81 -10.68
CA LEU A 83 -0.54 7.67 -11.84
C LEU A 83 0.76 7.31 -12.54
N PHE A 84 1.83 7.03 -11.79
CA PHE A 84 3.15 6.79 -12.33
C PHE A 84 3.25 5.43 -13.07
N TYR A 85 2.62 4.39 -12.52
CA TYR A 85 2.64 3.03 -13.07
C TYR A 85 1.38 2.64 -13.80
N ASN A 86 0.39 3.54 -13.91
CA ASN A 86 -0.93 3.25 -14.46
C ASN A 86 -1.58 2.03 -13.76
N LEU A 87 -1.65 2.09 -12.42
CA LEU A 87 -2.24 1.02 -11.63
C LEU A 87 -3.76 1.13 -11.60
N THR A 88 -4.44 0.03 -11.87
CA THR A 88 -5.88 -0.11 -11.69
C THR A 88 -6.21 -0.81 -10.38
N LEU A 89 -7.22 -0.28 -9.69
CA LEU A 89 -7.74 -0.83 -8.45
C LEU A 89 -9.05 -1.57 -8.73
N THR A 90 -9.02 -2.89 -8.70
CA THR A 90 -10.22 -3.71 -8.89
C THR A 90 -10.79 -4.11 -7.54
N ASN A 91 -12.02 -3.68 -7.27
CA ASN A 91 -12.76 -4.08 -6.08
C ASN A 91 -13.68 -5.26 -6.43
N TYR A 92 -13.52 -6.35 -5.69
CA TYR A 92 -14.42 -7.50 -5.75
C TYR A 92 -15.40 -7.40 -4.59
N TYR A 93 -16.69 -7.48 -4.90
CA TYR A 93 -17.77 -7.32 -3.94
C TYR A 93 -18.56 -8.62 -3.77
N CYS A 94 -18.96 -8.94 -2.55
CA CYS A 94 -19.98 -9.94 -2.23
C CYS A 94 -20.99 -9.28 -1.30
N ASP A 95 -22.29 -9.37 -1.63
CA ASP A 95 -23.38 -8.79 -0.82
C ASP A 95 -23.18 -7.30 -0.45
N GLY A 96 -22.71 -6.50 -1.42
CA GLY A 96 -22.45 -5.06 -1.22
C GLY A 96 -21.22 -4.73 -0.38
N GLN A 97 -20.45 -5.72 0.07
CA GLN A 97 -19.21 -5.55 0.82
C GLN A 97 -17.99 -5.90 -0.03
N ILE A 98 -16.90 -5.14 0.10
CA ILE A 98 -15.62 -5.47 -0.55
C ILE A 98 -15.06 -6.72 0.12
N THR A 99 -14.90 -7.79 -0.65
CA THR A 99 -14.25 -9.04 -0.19
C THR A 99 -12.79 -9.08 -0.54
N TYR A 100 -12.40 -8.48 -1.66
CA TYR A 100 -11.03 -8.48 -2.14
C TYR A 100 -10.76 -7.24 -2.99
N ARG A 101 -9.51 -6.76 -2.95
CA ARG A 101 -9.08 -5.61 -3.74
C ARG A 101 -7.74 -5.94 -4.37
N GLU A 102 -7.69 -5.90 -5.69
CA GLU A 102 -6.51 -6.19 -6.49
C GLU A 102 -5.95 -4.89 -7.05
N VAL A 103 -4.64 -4.69 -6.90
CA VAL A 103 -3.91 -3.65 -7.62
C VAL A 103 -3.28 -4.34 -8.83
N ARG A 104 -3.45 -3.78 -10.03
CA ARG A 104 -2.84 -4.31 -11.25
C ARG A 104 -2.12 -3.22 -12.00
N ASN A 105 -0.93 -3.53 -12.50
CA ASN A 105 -0.19 -2.64 -13.38
C ASN A 105 -0.48 -2.98 -14.85
N GLU A 106 -1.05 -2.03 -15.61
CA GLU A 106 -1.43 -2.29 -17.01
C GLU A 106 -0.24 -2.39 -17.96
N ASN A 107 0.92 -1.83 -17.57
CA ASN A 107 2.12 -1.84 -18.40
C ASN A 107 2.92 -3.15 -18.30
N PHE A 108 2.61 -4.00 -17.33
CA PHE A 108 3.24 -5.31 -17.16
C PHE A 108 2.19 -6.42 -17.33
N PRO A 109 2.02 -7.00 -18.54
CA PRO A 109 1.21 -8.19 -18.70
C PRO A 109 1.81 -9.32 -17.86
N THR A 110 0.94 -10.03 -17.14
CA THR A 110 1.24 -11.08 -16.18
C THR A 110 2.33 -12.04 -16.68
N LEU A 111 3.55 -11.92 -16.15
CA LEU A 111 4.60 -12.92 -16.39
C LEU A 111 4.33 -14.13 -15.50
N THR A 112 3.67 -15.13 -16.08
CA THR A 112 3.60 -16.55 -15.66
C THR A 112 3.04 -16.86 -14.26
N PRO A 113 2.39 -18.04 -14.06
CA PRO A 113 1.65 -18.37 -12.83
C PRO A 113 2.49 -18.53 -11.54
N ASP A 114 3.81 -18.37 -11.62
CA ASP A 114 4.73 -18.76 -10.55
C ASP A 114 5.12 -17.61 -9.63
N TYR A 115 4.72 -16.38 -9.95
CA TYR A 115 4.84 -15.23 -9.06
C TYR A 115 3.44 -14.79 -8.67
N TYR A 116 2.88 -15.43 -7.64
CA TYR A 116 1.78 -14.85 -6.88
C TYR A 116 2.40 -13.79 -5.96
N PRO A 117 2.35 -12.48 -6.28
CA PRO A 117 2.45 -11.48 -5.22
C PRO A 117 1.31 -11.82 -4.26
N SER A 118 1.66 -11.93 -2.97
CA SER A 118 0.81 -12.48 -1.93
C SER A 118 -0.62 -11.99 -2.11
N LYS A 119 -1.55 -12.87 -2.53
CA LYS A 119 -2.99 -12.61 -2.51
C LYS A 119 -3.29 -12.09 -1.12
N VAL A 120 -3.50 -10.79 -0.98
CA VAL A 120 -3.78 -10.21 0.33
C VAL A 120 -5.23 -10.55 0.64
N ASN A 121 -5.42 -11.76 1.16
CA ASN A 121 -6.72 -12.31 1.53
C ASN A 121 -7.17 -11.61 2.82
N TYR A 122 -7.87 -10.49 2.70
CA TYR A 122 -8.60 -9.91 3.82
C TYR A 122 -9.94 -10.60 3.94
N VAL A 123 -9.99 -11.66 4.76
CA VAL A 123 -11.26 -12.23 5.21
C VAL A 123 -11.81 -11.30 6.28
N CYS A 124 -12.87 -10.55 5.95
CA CYS A 124 -13.69 -9.87 6.94
C CYS A 124 -14.41 -10.90 7.81
N ASN A 125 -13.73 -11.44 8.82
CA ASN A 125 -14.42 -12.11 9.92
C ASN A 125 -14.88 -11.03 10.90
N GLY A 126 -16.17 -10.71 10.84
CA GLY A 126 -16.84 -9.96 11.90
C GLY A 126 -16.88 -10.80 13.17
N SER A 127 -15.77 -10.88 13.91
CA SER A 127 -15.68 -11.24 15.33
C SER A 127 -14.22 -11.19 15.76
N SER A 128 -13.93 -10.36 16.75
CA SER A 128 -12.64 -10.23 17.44
C SER A 128 -12.08 -11.59 17.86
N THR A 129 -10.99 -12.05 17.24
CA THR A 129 -9.86 -12.78 17.87
C THR A 129 -8.86 -13.19 16.79
N LEU A 130 -7.67 -12.58 16.83
CA LEU A 130 -6.54 -12.95 15.98
C LEU A 130 -5.85 -14.20 16.53
N LEU A 131 -5.92 -15.31 15.79
CA LEU A 131 -4.90 -16.37 15.85
C LEU A 131 -4.53 -16.79 14.43
N PRO A 132 -3.23 -16.84 14.08
CA PRO A 132 -2.79 -17.33 12.79
C PRO A 132 -2.94 -18.86 12.74
N LYS A 133 -3.79 -19.39 11.85
CA LYS A 133 -3.74 -20.81 11.49
C LYS A 133 -2.61 -21.03 10.49
N ARG A 134 -1.50 -21.60 10.96
CA ARG A 134 -0.53 -22.31 10.10
C ARG A 134 -1.20 -23.54 9.52
N THR A 135 -1.32 -23.63 8.21
CA THR A 135 -1.51 -24.90 7.50
C THR A 135 -0.13 -25.43 7.11
N HIS A 136 0.29 -26.52 7.76
CA HIS A 136 1.35 -27.38 7.23
C HIS A 136 0.73 -28.31 6.18
N ASN A 137 1.49 -28.60 5.12
CA ASN A 137 1.25 -29.71 4.19
C ASN A 137 1.10 -31.04 4.94
#